data_AF-A0A368DQP5-F1
#
_entry.id   AF-A0A368DQP5-F1
#
_cell.length_a   1.000
_cell.length_b   1.000
_cell.length_c   1.000
_cell.angle_alpha   90.00
_cell.angle_beta   90.00
_cell.angle_gamma   90.00
#
_symmetry.space_group_name_H-M   'P 1'
#
loop_
_entity.id
_entity.type
_entity.pdbx_description
1 polymer ?
#
loop_
_entity_poly.entity_id
_entity_poly.type
_entity_poly.pdbx_seq_one_letter_code
_entity_poly.pdbx_strand_id
1 'polypeptide(L)'
;MEKETLKRALIAGSFSVLIIGSLSYLTYGYEYGLFLVASFGSSMVLMLGYPETPFARGRNVFTGHLLTSLAGTICHGLLIVQFDIPIYIVIPLAVGLGIFLMIACNVTHPPAGGNPIIVLVGGYSFEFIITPIITGCLLIIIQAFIINNYILKRKYKI
;
A
#
# COMPACT_ATOMS: atom_id res chain seq x y z
N MET A 1 -21.57 13.06 16.10
CA MET A 1 -20.15 12.70 15.96
C MET A 1 -19.32 13.67 16.77
N GLU A 2 -18.38 13.19 17.58
CA GLU A 2 -17.50 14.07 18.36
C GLU A 2 -16.69 15.01 17.44
N LYS A 3 -16.45 16.25 17.89
CA LYS A 3 -15.82 17.30 17.09
C LYS A 3 -14.42 16.90 16.57
N GLU A 4 -13.63 16.22 17.39
CA GLU A 4 -12.29 15.75 17.02
C GLU A 4 -12.33 14.61 15.99
N THR A 5 -13.30 13.71 16.10
CA THR A 5 -13.53 12.63 15.12
C THR A 5 -13.93 13.21 13.77
N LEU A 6 -14.84 14.20 13.75
CA LEU A 6 -15.21 14.90 12.52
C LEU A 6 -14.00 15.58 11.86
N LYS A 7 -13.20 16.30 12.65
CA LYS A 7 -11.99 16.97 12.17
C LYS A 7 -11.00 15.97 11.56
N ARG A 8 -10.76 14.84 12.23
CA ARG A 8 -9.88 13.77 11.74
C ARG A 8 -10.40 13.19 10.42
N ALA A 9 -11.70 12.91 10.34
CA ALA A 9 -12.34 12.39 9.13
C ALA A 9 -12.23 13.37 7.96
N LEU A 10 -12.50 14.66 8.18
CA LEU A 10 -12.38 15.69 7.14
C LEU A 10 -10.95 15.83 6.63
N ILE A 11 -9.96 15.84 7.53
CA ILE A 11 -8.55 15.91 7.15
C ILE A 11 -8.16 14.67 6.33
N ALA A 12 -8.43 13.47 6.85
CA ALA A 12 -8.05 12.24 6.19
C ALA A 12 -8.72 12.14 4.81
N GLY A 13 -10.04 12.37 4.72
CA GLY A 13 -10.77 12.32 3.46
C GLY A 13 -10.26 13.33 2.44
N SER A 14 -10.13 14.61 2.82
CA SER A 14 -9.74 15.68 1.87
C SER A 14 -8.33 15.48 1.32
N PHE A 15 -7.36 15.14 2.17
CA PHE A 15 -6.00 14.88 1.70
C PHE A 15 -5.88 13.53 0.96
N SER A 16 -6.72 12.54 1.25
CA SER A 16 -6.79 11.31 0.46
C SER A 16 -7.23 11.60 -0.97
N VAL A 17 -8.20 12.49 -1.18
CA VAL A 17 -8.62 12.92 -2.52
C VAL A 17 -7.43 13.48 -3.29
N LEU A 18 -6.58 14.28 -2.65
CA LEU A 18 -5.38 14.83 -3.29
C LEU A 18 -4.35 13.74 -3.64
N ILE A 19 -3.98 12.88 -2.68
CA ILE A 19 -2.95 11.85 -2.89
C ILE A 19 -3.43 10.81 -3.90
N ILE A 20 -4.61 10.21 -3.68
CA ILE A 20 -5.18 9.22 -4.59
C ILE A 20 -5.52 9.85 -5.93
N GLY A 21 -6.00 11.09 -5.96
CA GLY A 21 -6.24 11.84 -7.19
C GLY A 21 -4.97 12.02 -8.02
N SER A 22 -3.83 12.30 -7.38
CA SER A 22 -2.54 12.41 -8.10
C SER A 22 -2.12 11.09 -8.75
N LEU A 23 -2.25 9.96 -8.03
CA LEU A 23 -1.94 8.63 -8.56
C LEU A 23 -2.94 8.19 -9.64
N SER A 24 -4.21 8.56 -9.47
CA SER A 24 -5.27 8.33 -10.46
C SER A 24 -5.00 9.11 -11.74
N TYR A 25 -4.58 10.36 -11.62
CA TYR A 25 -4.20 11.17 -12.77
C TYR A 25 -2.96 10.62 -13.47
N LEU A 26 -1.96 10.11 -12.73
CA LEU A 26 -0.81 9.43 -13.35
C LEU A 26 -1.20 8.13 -14.04
N THR A 27 -2.17 7.38 -13.50
CA THR A 27 -2.64 6.12 -14.06
C THR A 27 -3.48 6.30 -15.33
N TYR A 28 -4.36 7.31 -15.35
CA TYR A 28 -5.36 7.47 -16.41
C TYR A 28 -5.15 8.71 -17.30
N GLY A 29 -4.34 9.67 -16.87
CA GLY A 29 -4.06 10.91 -17.60
C GLY A 29 -2.80 10.87 -18.44
N TYR A 30 -1.96 9.83 -18.31
CA TYR A 30 -0.74 9.62 -19.09
C TYR A 30 -0.53 8.14 -19.42
N GLU A 31 0.28 7.85 -20.43
CA GLU A 31 0.69 6.50 -20.82
C GLU A 31 1.92 6.02 -20.00
N TYR A 32 1.97 6.34 -18.69
CA TYR A 32 3.06 5.92 -17.81
C TYR A 32 2.80 4.57 -17.12
N GLY A 33 1.61 3.99 -17.29
CA GLY A 33 1.21 2.73 -16.68
C GLY A 33 0.43 2.89 -15.38
N LEU A 34 0.32 1.79 -14.62
CA LEU A 34 -0.51 1.71 -13.41
C LEU A 34 0.21 2.28 -12.18
N PHE A 35 -0.32 3.33 -11.54
CA PHE A 35 0.22 3.87 -10.28
C PHE A 35 -0.67 3.59 -9.06
N LEU A 36 -1.82 2.95 -9.26
CA LEU A 36 -2.80 2.69 -8.21
C LEU A 36 -2.88 1.21 -7.82
N VAL A 37 -2.97 0.98 -6.51
CA VAL A 37 -3.36 -0.30 -5.91
C VAL A 37 -4.46 -0.03 -4.90
N ALA A 38 -5.45 -0.91 -4.82
CA ALA A 38 -6.59 -0.74 -3.90
C ALA A 38 -6.13 -0.55 -2.43
N SER A 39 -5.04 -1.21 -2.02
CA SER A 39 -4.46 -1.10 -0.69
C SER A 39 -3.93 0.31 -0.36
N PHE A 40 -3.59 1.14 -1.35
CA PHE A 40 -3.17 2.52 -1.10
C PHE A 40 -4.31 3.37 -0.51
N GLY A 41 -5.56 3.06 -0.84
CA GLY A 41 -6.71 3.72 -0.22
C GLY A 41 -6.76 3.47 1.29
N SER A 42 -6.53 2.24 1.74
CA SER A 42 -6.48 1.92 3.17
C SER A 42 -5.20 2.43 3.84
N SER A 43 -4.08 2.59 3.11
CA SER A 43 -2.89 3.30 3.62
C SER A 43 -3.19 4.74 3.99
N MET A 44 -4.06 5.43 3.23
CA MET A 44 -4.43 6.82 3.53
C MET A 44 -5.12 6.97 4.88
N VAL A 45 -5.94 5.98 5.26
CA VAL A 45 -6.61 5.94 6.57
C VAL A 45 -5.58 6.04 7.69
N LEU A 46 -4.51 5.25 7.61
CA LEU A 46 -3.44 5.27 8.62
C LEU A 46 -2.58 6.53 8.50
N MET A 47 -2.11 6.87 7.31
CA MET A 47 -1.12 7.93 7.12
C MET A 47 -1.69 9.34 7.37
N LEU A 48 -2.99 9.56 7.14
CA LEU A 48 -3.62 10.88 7.29
C LEU A 48 -4.59 10.93 8.48
N GLY A 49 -5.25 9.82 8.80
CA GLY A 49 -6.20 9.72 9.91
C GLY A 49 -5.55 9.36 11.25
N TYR A 50 -4.51 8.53 11.23
CA TYR A 50 -3.84 8.02 12.43
C TYR A 50 -2.31 8.05 12.31
N PRO A 51 -1.67 9.16 11.89
CA PRO A 51 -0.23 9.23 11.61
C PRO A 51 0.67 8.88 12.81
N GLU A 52 0.13 8.93 14.03
CA GLU A 52 0.80 8.58 15.28
C GLU A 52 1.09 7.08 15.43
N THR A 53 0.36 6.22 14.71
CA THR A 53 0.52 4.77 14.81
C THR A 53 1.87 4.32 14.24
N PRO A 54 2.57 3.34 14.85
CA PRO A 54 3.78 2.76 14.27
C PRO A 54 3.53 2.19 12.87
N PHE A 55 2.31 1.77 12.54
CA PHE A 55 1.96 1.21 11.24
C PHE A 55 1.87 2.25 10.10
N ALA A 56 1.80 3.55 10.41
CA ALA A 56 1.74 4.60 9.40
C ALA A 56 3.11 5.06 8.90
N ARG A 57 4.21 4.67 9.57
CA ARG A 57 5.57 5.12 9.25
C ARG A 57 5.93 4.81 7.80
N GLY A 58 6.67 5.70 7.13
CA GLY A 58 7.05 5.55 5.73
C GLY A 58 7.78 4.24 5.44
N ARG A 59 8.69 3.81 6.32
CA ARG A 59 9.39 2.52 6.26
C ARG A 59 8.41 1.35 6.26
N ASN A 60 7.40 1.39 7.14
CA ASN A 60 6.40 0.33 7.21
C ASN A 60 5.53 0.31 5.95
N VAL A 61 5.10 1.49 5.46
CA VAL A 61 4.34 1.61 4.21
C VAL A 61 5.15 1.01 3.05
N PHE A 62 6.36 1.51 2.80
CA PHE A 62 7.20 1.09 1.68
C PHE A 62 7.55 -0.41 1.77
N THR A 63 8.15 -0.84 2.88
CA THR A 63 8.64 -2.22 3.00
C THR A 63 7.48 -3.21 3.14
N GLY A 64 6.38 -2.84 3.80
CA GLY A 64 5.19 -3.68 3.89
C GLY A 64 4.57 -3.96 2.53
N HIS A 65 4.34 -2.92 1.71
CA HIS A 65 3.84 -3.09 0.35
C HIS A 65 4.81 -3.86 -0.54
N LEU A 66 6.12 -3.62 -0.40
CA LEU A 66 7.13 -4.35 -1.17
C LEU A 66 7.15 -5.85 -0.83
N LEU A 67 7.27 -6.20 0.45
CA LEU A 67 7.36 -7.61 0.88
C LEU A 67 6.11 -8.41 0.55
N THR A 68 4.94 -7.83 0.74
CA THR A 68 3.67 -8.50 0.44
C THR A 68 3.47 -8.68 -1.07
N SER A 69 3.83 -7.70 -1.90
CA SER A 69 3.74 -7.84 -3.36
C SER A 69 4.76 -8.84 -3.89
N LEU A 70 5.97 -8.89 -3.31
CA LEU A 70 6.96 -9.93 -3.61
C LEU A 70 6.45 -11.31 -3.23
N ALA A 71 5.81 -11.48 -2.06
CA ALA A 71 5.20 -12.75 -1.67
C ALA A 71 4.17 -13.22 -2.71
N GLY A 72 3.27 -12.33 -3.16
CA GLY A 72 2.32 -12.62 -4.24
C GLY A 72 3.01 -13.04 -5.55
N THR A 73 4.02 -12.29 -5.98
CA THR A 73 4.72 -12.51 -7.25
C THR A 73 5.53 -13.81 -7.24
N ILE A 74 6.22 -14.09 -6.13
CA ILE A 74 6.98 -15.34 -5.94
C ILE A 74 6.03 -16.54 -5.90
N CYS A 75 4.92 -16.44 -5.15
CA CYS A 75 3.91 -17.50 -5.11
C CYS A 75 3.25 -17.73 -6.47
N HIS A 76 3.01 -16.67 -7.26
CA HIS A 76 2.53 -16.80 -8.64
C HIS A 76 3.51 -17.60 -9.49
N GLY A 77 4.78 -17.19 -9.55
CA GLY A 77 5.79 -17.84 -10.39
C GLY A 77 6.11 -19.27 -9.95
N LEU A 78 6.21 -19.53 -8.65
CA LEU A 78 6.50 -20.87 -8.14
C LEU A 78 5.26 -21.76 -8.13
N LEU A 79 4.20 -21.36 -7.44
CA LEU A 79 3.09 -22.29 -7.18
C LEU A 79 2.14 -22.40 -8.37
N ILE A 80 1.85 -21.31 -9.09
CA ILE A 80 0.95 -21.36 -10.24
C ILE A 80 1.72 -21.76 -11.49
N VAL A 81 2.75 -20.99 -11.88
CA VAL A 81 3.42 -21.20 -13.18
C VAL A 81 4.25 -22.50 -13.19
N GLN A 82 5.01 -22.78 -12.14
CA GLN A 82 5.90 -23.96 -12.11
C GLN A 82 5.21 -25.24 -11.64
N PHE A 83 4.25 -25.16 -10.71
CA PHE A 83 3.62 -26.34 -10.07
C PHE A 83 2.13 -26.51 -10.38
N ASP A 84 1.51 -25.62 -11.16
CA ASP A 84 0.09 -25.67 -11.54
C ASP A 84 -0.88 -25.81 -10.34
N ILE A 85 -0.53 -25.18 -9.22
CA ILE A 85 -1.35 -25.19 -8.01
C ILE A 85 -2.54 -24.24 -8.19
N PRO A 86 -3.78 -24.68 -7.89
CA PRO A 86 -4.97 -23.83 -8.03
C PRO A 86 -4.90 -22.53 -7.23
N ILE A 87 -5.34 -21.42 -7.84
CA ILE A 87 -5.24 -20.06 -7.26
C ILE A 87 -5.87 -19.92 -5.88
N TYR A 88 -6.96 -20.64 -5.58
CA TYR A 88 -7.63 -20.61 -4.27
C TYR A 88 -6.78 -21.20 -3.13
N ILE A 89 -5.77 -22.03 -3.45
CA ILE A 89 -4.76 -22.51 -2.50
C ILE A 89 -3.59 -21.52 -2.43
N VAL A 90 -3.20 -20.94 -3.56
CA VAL A 90 -2.04 -20.03 -3.62
C VAL A 90 -2.31 -18.70 -2.93
N ILE A 91 -3.52 -18.13 -3.05
CA ILE A 91 -3.89 -16.86 -2.39
C ILE A 91 -3.66 -16.89 -0.86
N PRO A 92 -4.24 -17.83 -0.08
CA PRO A 92 -4.04 -17.83 1.37
C PRO A 92 -2.57 -18.07 1.75
N LEU A 93 -1.82 -18.86 0.99
CA LEU A 93 -0.37 -19.05 1.21
C LEU A 93 0.41 -17.75 0.99
N ALA A 94 0.15 -17.04 -0.10
CA ALA A 94 0.84 -15.79 -0.40
C ALA A 94 0.50 -14.67 0.60
N VAL A 95 -0.77 -14.58 1.02
CA VAL A 95 -1.21 -13.65 2.07
C VAL A 95 -0.55 -13.98 3.41
N GLY A 96 -0.57 -15.26 3.80
CA GLY A 96 0.09 -15.72 5.02
C GLY A 96 1.58 -15.42 5.03
N LEU A 97 2.27 -15.68 3.91
CA LEU A 97 3.69 -15.37 3.75
C LEU A 97 3.95 -13.86 3.85
N GLY A 98 3.15 -13.03 3.17
CA GLY A 98 3.28 -11.58 3.23
C GLY A 98 3.11 -11.01 4.65
N ILE A 99 2.11 -11.51 5.39
CA ILE A 99 1.89 -11.12 6.80
C ILE A 99 3.06 -11.59 7.67
N PHE A 100 3.50 -12.84 7.52
CA PHE A 100 4.66 -13.37 8.23
C PHE A 100 5.89 -12.49 8.01
N LEU A 101 6.22 -12.15 6.76
CA LEU A 101 7.38 -11.32 6.42
C LEU A 101 7.28 -9.91 7.03
N MET A 102 6.11 -9.28 6.97
CA MET A 102 5.90 -7.97 7.59
C MET A 102 6.17 -7.96 9.10
N ILE A 103 5.67 -8.99 9.81
CA ILE A 103 5.86 -9.13 11.25
C ILE A 103 7.32 -9.47 11.56
N ALA A 104 7.89 -10.45 10.87
CA ALA A 104 9.27 -10.91 11.06
C ALA A 104 10.29 -9.77 10.83
N CYS A 105 10.04 -8.89 9.86
CA CYS A 105 10.91 -7.75 9.56
C CYS A 105 10.57 -6.49 10.38
N ASN A 106 9.58 -6.54 11.28
CA ASN A 106 9.10 -5.40 12.08
C ASN A 106 8.73 -4.17 11.23
N VAL A 107 8.01 -4.41 10.12
CA VAL A 107 7.58 -3.40 9.15
C VAL A 107 6.09 -3.53 8.84
N THR A 108 5.30 -4.00 9.82
CA THR A 108 3.86 -4.20 9.66
C THR A 108 3.17 -2.93 9.17
N HIS A 109 2.52 -3.06 8.01
CA HIS A 109 1.59 -2.10 7.46
C HIS A 109 0.34 -2.86 7.01
N PRO A 110 -0.69 -2.98 7.86
CA PRO A 110 -1.86 -3.83 7.59
C PRO A 110 -2.51 -3.64 6.20
N PRO A 111 -2.62 -2.41 5.65
CA PRO A 111 -3.11 -2.20 4.28
C PRO A 111 -2.41 -3.05 3.21
N ALA A 112 -1.10 -3.25 3.35
CA ALA A 112 -0.29 -4.02 2.40
C ALA A 112 -0.66 -5.51 2.37
N GLY A 113 -1.31 -6.04 3.42
CA GLY A 113 -1.71 -7.45 3.47
C GLY A 113 -2.65 -7.89 2.33
N GLY A 114 -3.33 -6.95 1.67
CA GLY A 114 -4.17 -7.22 0.50
C GLY A 114 -3.40 -7.34 -0.83
N ASN A 115 -2.13 -6.91 -0.88
CA ASN A 115 -1.35 -6.91 -2.12
C ASN A 115 -1.19 -8.29 -2.79
N PRO A 116 -0.94 -9.41 -2.07
CA PRO A 116 -0.80 -10.72 -2.70
C PRO A 116 -2.05 -11.14 -3.47
N ILE A 117 -3.24 -10.77 -2.96
CA ILE A 117 -4.52 -11.05 -3.62
C ILE A 117 -4.59 -10.31 -4.96
N ILE A 118 -4.25 -9.01 -4.96
CA ILE A 118 -4.29 -8.17 -6.17
C ILE A 118 -3.29 -8.70 -7.20
N VAL A 119 -2.07 -9.05 -6.77
CA VAL A 119 -1.04 -9.61 -7.65
C VAL A 119 -1.53 -10.89 -8.33
N LEU A 120 -2.07 -11.84 -7.56
CA LEU A 120 -2.50 -13.14 -8.07
C LEU A 120 -3.76 -13.05 -8.94
N VAL A 121 -4.77 -12.29 -8.50
CA VAL A 121 -6.04 -12.14 -9.25
C VAL A 121 -5.84 -11.32 -10.51
N GLY A 122 -4.98 -10.31 -10.48
CA GLY A 122 -4.67 -9.47 -11.63
C GLY A 122 -3.67 -10.09 -12.62
N GLY A 123 -3.09 -11.25 -12.31
CA GLY A 123 -2.07 -11.89 -13.15
C GLY A 123 -0.79 -11.06 -13.30
N TYR A 124 -0.47 -10.26 -12.29
CA TYR A 124 0.62 -9.30 -12.36
C TYR A 124 2.00 -9.96 -12.17
N SER A 125 2.97 -9.50 -12.96
CA SER A 125 4.37 -9.97 -12.94
C SER A 125 5.29 -9.01 -12.16
N PHE A 126 6.60 -9.16 -12.31
CA PHE A 126 7.60 -8.30 -11.66
C PHE A 126 7.46 -6.80 -11.95
N GLU A 127 6.85 -6.41 -13.08
CA GLU A 127 6.62 -5.00 -13.40
C GLU A 127 5.74 -4.31 -12.36
N PHE A 128 4.79 -5.04 -11.76
CA PHE A 128 3.91 -4.54 -10.71
C PHE A 128 4.68 -4.09 -9.45
N ILE A 129 5.85 -4.68 -9.20
CA ILE A 129 6.74 -4.27 -8.10
C ILE A 129 7.32 -2.88 -8.36
N ILE A 130 7.74 -2.60 -9.59
CA ILE A 130 8.28 -1.29 -9.95
C ILE A 130 7.15 -0.27 -9.97
N THR A 131 6.08 -0.58 -10.71
CA THR A 131 4.92 0.28 -10.91
C THR A 131 3.68 -0.63 -10.91
N PRO A 132 2.78 -0.52 -9.92
CA PRO A 132 2.58 0.63 -9.03
C PRO A 132 3.34 0.64 -7.70
N ILE A 133 3.97 -0.46 -7.26
CA ILE A 133 4.31 -0.60 -5.83
C ILE A 133 5.40 0.38 -5.37
N ILE A 134 6.59 0.33 -5.95
CA ILE A 134 7.71 1.20 -5.53
C ILE A 134 7.36 2.66 -5.82
N THR A 135 6.96 2.97 -7.06
CA THR A 135 6.65 4.35 -7.48
C THR A 135 5.49 4.95 -6.70
N GLY A 136 4.38 4.21 -6.55
CA GLY A 136 3.21 4.64 -5.79
C GLY A 136 3.50 4.85 -4.31
N CYS A 137 4.24 3.94 -3.66
CA CYS A 137 4.64 4.11 -2.26
C CYS A 137 5.49 5.37 -2.05
N LEU A 138 6.48 5.62 -2.92
CA LEU A 138 7.32 6.82 -2.80
C LEU A 138 6.49 8.10 -2.92
N LEU A 139 5.60 8.17 -3.91
CA LEU A 139 4.70 9.32 -4.10
C LEU A 139 3.79 9.54 -2.88
N ILE A 140 3.21 8.46 -2.35
CA ILE A 140 2.34 8.52 -1.17
C ILE A 140 3.11 9.00 0.06
N ILE A 141 4.30 8.43 0.33
CA ILE A 141 5.10 8.77 1.51
C ILE A 141 5.54 10.23 1.45
N ILE A 142 5.99 10.71 0.29
CA ILE A 142 6.41 12.11 0.10
C ILE A 142 5.23 13.04 0.38
N GLN A 143 4.06 12.79 -0.25
CA GLN A 143 2.89 13.65 -0.07
C GLN A 143 2.38 13.62 1.37
N ALA A 144 2.25 12.43 1.98
CA ALA A 144 1.82 12.30 3.37
C ALA A 144 2.80 12.94 4.35
N PHE A 145 4.10 12.88 4.08
CA PHE A 145 5.13 13.55 4.88
C PHE A 145 4.97 15.07 4.81
N ILE A 146 4.79 15.63 3.60
CA ILE A 146 4.56 17.06 3.39
C ILE A 146 3.30 17.52 4.13
N ILE A 147 2.19 16.81 3.92
CA ILE A 147 0.90 17.14 4.52
C ILE A 147 0.98 17.08 6.05
N ASN A 148 1.52 16.00 6.62
CA ASN A 148 1.58 15.88 8.07
C ASN A 148 2.55 16.87 8.71
N ASN A 149 3.79 16.98 8.24
CA ASN A 149 4.80 17.79 8.92
C ASN A 149 4.71 19.28 8.61
N TYR A 150 4.38 19.67 7.37
CA TYR A 150 4.42 21.07 6.96
C TYR A 150 3.07 21.76 6.97
N ILE A 151 2.00 21.06 6.57
CA ILE A 151 0.64 21.65 6.53
C ILE A 151 -0.05 21.49 7.89
N LEU A 152 -0.10 20.26 8.41
CA LEU A 152 -0.83 19.94 9.64
C LEU A 152 0.03 20.07 10.91
N LYS A 153 1.34 20.30 10.77
CA LYS A 153 2.32 20.41 11.87
C LYS A 153 2.31 19.22 12.85
N ARG A 154 2.03 18.03 12.35
CA ARG A 154 2.08 16.74 13.07
C ARG A 154 3.45 16.11 12.92
N LYS A 155 3.84 15.27 13.88
CA LYS A 155 5.11 14.52 13.85
C LYS A 155 4.93 13.20 13.10
N TYR A 156 5.04 13.22 11.78
CA TYR A 156 5.02 12.01 10.96
C TYR A 156 6.45 11.55 10.64
N LYS A 157 6.70 10.25 10.79
CA LYS A 157 8.02 9.64 10.59
C LYS A 157 8.05 8.85 9.29
N ILE A 158 9.11 9.06 8.51
CA ILE A 158 9.49 8.16 7.42
C ILE A 158 10.14 6.93 8.05
#